data_AF-A0A2G6GPY4-F1
#
_entry.id   AF-A0A2G6GPY4-F1
#
_cell.length_a   1.000
_cell.length_b   1.000
_cell.length_c   1.000
_cell.angle_alpha   90.00
_cell.angle_beta   90.00
_cell.angle_gamma   90.00
#
_symmetry.space_group_name_H-M   'P 1'
#
loop_
_entity.id
_entity.type
_entity.pdbx_description
1 polymer ?
#
loop_
_entity_poly.entity_id
_entity_poly.type
_entity_poly.pdbx_seq_one_letter_code
_entity_poly.pdbx_strand_id
1 'polypeptide(L)'
;MPHISHEDISLQMIAHIGNDIGVDFEGCMAIFHDSYHKHFLHQLVSSQLDMDRLDYLKRDSYYTGVSEGVLGTDRLIQMLNVVDDHIVIEEKGIYSVEKFLVARRLMYWQVYLHKTVVAAEQMLRNILRLAKQVWHSHNIGQSYMNPSLAYFLTEDRTMDSPSFLEHYTNLDDYDIYHALKIWAKGQHKALAILSQQLLDRQLPKTEIQNTPFAAETIDILQEKTAKLHHISKSDAAFFVFTDQATNRAYNQDINNIFIKQKGSKHLIDIAAASDNLNIQSLSAPVKKYFLCYPKGVTISDG
;
A
#
# COMPACT_ATOMS: atom_id res chain seq x y z
N MET A 1 3.24 14.48 4.59
CA MET A 1 2.85 14.32 6.00
C MET A 1 3.49 13.04 6.52
N PRO A 2 4.69 13.13 7.11
CA PRO A 2 5.26 11.96 7.74
C PRO A 2 4.43 11.63 9.01
N HIS A 3 4.11 10.35 9.22
CA HIS A 3 3.54 9.77 10.44
C HIS A 3 2.02 9.80 10.67
N ILE A 4 1.19 10.13 9.68
CA ILE A 4 -0.27 9.91 9.78
C ILE A 4 -0.62 8.63 9.05
N SER A 5 -1.16 7.63 9.75
CA SER A 5 -1.67 6.40 9.13
C SER A 5 -3.14 6.54 8.73
N HIS A 6 -3.60 5.69 7.82
CA HIS A 6 -5.02 5.61 7.48
C HIS A 6 -5.86 5.04 8.64
N GLU A 7 -5.24 4.25 9.53
CA GLU A 7 -5.87 3.75 10.77
C GLU A 7 -6.21 4.92 11.70
N ASP A 8 -5.29 5.86 11.89
CA ASP A 8 -5.51 7.05 12.72
C ASP A 8 -6.70 7.88 12.18
N ILE A 9 -6.75 8.09 10.86
CA ILE A 9 -7.83 8.83 10.21
C ILE A 9 -9.16 8.06 10.32
N SER A 10 -9.14 6.74 10.14
CA SER A 10 -10.31 5.89 10.29
C SER A 10 -10.91 6.02 11.70
N LEU A 11 -10.07 6.05 12.73
CA LEU A 11 -10.51 6.26 14.12
C LEU A 11 -11.18 7.62 14.32
N GLN A 12 -10.60 8.68 13.76
CA GLN A 12 -11.23 10.01 13.80
C GLN A 12 -12.56 10.05 13.05
N MET A 13 -12.66 9.39 11.88
CA MET A 13 -13.91 9.28 11.12
C MET A 13 -14.97 8.50 11.89
N ILE A 14 -14.59 7.36 12.45
CA ILE A 14 -15.46 6.52 13.27
C ILE A 14 -15.98 7.34 14.45
N ALA A 15 -15.11 8.05 15.18
CA ALA A 15 -15.51 8.97 16.26
C ALA A 15 -16.44 10.11 15.81
N HIS A 16 -16.20 10.66 14.62
CA HIS A 16 -17.08 11.69 14.05
C HIS A 16 -18.48 11.15 13.73
N ILE A 17 -18.55 9.99 13.07
CA ILE A 17 -19.81 9.33 12.66
C ILE A 17 -20.56 8.75 13.87
N GLY A 18 -19.83 8.19 14.84
CA GLY A 18 -20.40 7.51 16.00
C GLY A 18 -21.24 8.42 16.89
N ASN A 19 -20.98 9.74 16.89
CA ASN A 19 -21.82 10.70 17.58
C ASN A 19 -23.24 10.82 16.97
N ASP A 20 -23.39 10.48 15.67
CA ASP A 20 -24.64 10.65 14.92
C ASP A 20 -25.45 9.35 14.79
N ILE A 21 -24.80 8.19 14.98
CA ILE A 21 -25.44 6.87 14.83
C ILE A 21 -25.49 6.22 16.21
N GLY A 22 -26.70 6.02 16.76
CA GLY A 22 -26.96 5.45 18.10
C GLY A 22 -26.58 3.96 18.28
N VAL A 23 -25.37 3.57 17.88
CA VAL A 23 -24.74 2.26 18.05
C VAL A 23 -23.85 2.30 19.30
N ASP A 24 -23.51 1.13 19.86
CA ASP A 24 -22.48 1.00 20.90
C ASP A 24 -21.09 1.33 20.34
N PHE A 25 -20.84 2.64 20.22
CA PHE A 25 -19.61 3.20 19.68
C PHE A 25 -18.38 2.81 20.53
N GLU A 26 -18.53 2.87 21.85
CA GLU A 26 -17.47 2.52 22.79
C GLU A 26 -17.05 1.06 22.63
N GLY A 27 -18.01 0.15 22.48
CA GLY A 27 -17.74 -1.26 22.18
C GLY A 27 -17.00 -1.47 20.86
N CYS A 28 -17.42 -0.79 19.79
CA CYS A 28 -16.74 -0.87 18.49
C CYS A 28 -15.28 -0.38 18.56
N MET A 29 -15.05 0.76 19.21
CA MET A 29 -13.70 1.32 19.39
C MET A 29 -12.83 0.41 20.26
N ALA A 30 -13.41 -0.18 21.31
CA ALA A 30 -12.69 -1.13 22.16
C ALA A 30 -12.25 -2.38 21.40
N ILE A 31 -13.09 -2.89 20.47
CA ILE A 31 -12.71 -4.01 19.60
C ILE A 31 -11.59 -3.59 18.64
N PHE A 32 -11.71 -2.42 18.01
CA PHE A 32 -10.70 -1.96 17.04
C PHE A 32 -9.32 -1.73 17.69
N HIS A 33 -9.29 -1.24 18.92
CA HIS A 33 -8.07 -1.02 19.71
C HIS A 33 -7.58 -2.23 20.50
N ASP A 34 -8.20 -3.40 20.36
CA ASP A 34 -7.88 -4.61 21.14
C ASP A 34 -7.97 -4.42 22.67
N SER A 35 -8.85 -3.51 23.12
CA SER A 35 -9.09 -3.24 24.55
C SER A 35 -10.42 -3.83 25.05
N TYR A 36 -11.17 -4.49 24.17
CA TYR A 36 -12.38 -5.21 24.53
C TYR A 36 -12.06 -6.56 25.16
N HIS A 37 -12.86 -6.98 26.14
CA HIS A 37 -12.63 -8.21 26.95
C HIS A 37 -12.68 -9.55 26.18
N LYS A 38 -12.97 -9.53 24.88
CA LYS A 38 -12.96 -10.69 23.98
C LYS A 38 -12.01 -10.39 22.82
N HIS A 39 -10.73 -10.68 23.00
CA HIS A 39 -9.67 -10.35 22.04
C HIS A 39 -9.84 -11.06 20.70
N PHE A 40 -10.51 -12.22 20.66
CA PHE A 40 -10.82 -12.88 19.38
C PHE A 40 -11.66 -12.00 18.44
N LEU A 41 -12.42 -11.03 18.96
CA LEU A 41 -13.18 -10.09 18.12
C LEU A 41 -12.25 -9.12 17.39
N HIS A 42 -11.22 -8.61 18.06
CA HIS A 42 -10.18 -7.81 17.42
C HIS A 42 -9.47 -8.60 16.33
N GLN A 43 -9.13 -9.87 16.62
CA GLN A 43 -8.45 -10.74 15.66
C GLN A 43 -9.25 -11.02 14.38
N LEU A 44 -10.59 -10.94 14.43
CA LEU A 44 -11.43 -11.02 13.22
C LEU A 44 -11.29 -9.78 12.33
N VAL A 45 -10.94 -8.63 12.93
CA VAL A 45 -10.74 -7.34 12.24
C VAL A 45 -9.29 -7.19 11.79
N SER A 46 -8.32 -7.53 12.63
CA SER A 46 -6.88 -7.40 12.36
C SER A 46 -6.11 -8.59 12.91
N SER A 47 -5.60 -9.44 12.01
CA SER A 47 -4.74 -10.59 12.35
C SER A 47 -4.05 -11.14 11.09
N GLN A 48 -3.57 -12.39 11.12
CA GLN A 48 -3.12 -13.07 9.90
C GLN A 48 -4.26 -13.75 9.12
N LEU A 49 -5.43 -13.90 9.74
CA LEU A 49 -6.64 -14.51 9.17
C LEU A 49 -7.88 -13.62 9.37
N ASP A 50 -7.67 -12.29 9.42
CA ASP A 50 -8.75 -11.32 9.52
C ASP A 50 -9.67 -11.34 8.28
N MET A 51 -10.85 -10.77 8.44
CA MET A 51 -11.84 -10.71 7.37
C MET A 51 -11.41 -9.78 6.24
N ASP A 52 -10.60 -8.75 6.53
CA ASP A 52 -10.05 -7.82 5.55
C ASP A 52 -9.19 -8.56 4.51
N ARG A 53 -8.19 -9.33 4.96
CA ARG A 53 -7.30 -10.10 4.08
C ARG A 53 -8.03 -11.17 3.30
N LEU A 54 -8.98 -11.86 3.93
CA LEU A 54 -9.78 -12.87 3.24
C LEU A 54 -10.61 -12.24 2.11
N ASP A 55 -11.17 -11.05 2.32
CA ASP A 55 -11.91 -10.33 1.29
C ASP A 55 -11.00 -9.79 0.19
N TYR A 56 -10.02 -8.93 0.52
CA TYR A 56 -9.24 -8.24 -0.50
C TYR A 56 -8.41 -9.22 -1.35
N LEU A 57 -7.85 -10.29 -0.78
CA LEU A 57 -7.11 -11.27 -1.59
C LEU A 57 -8.00 -11.98 -2.61
N LYS A 58 -9.24 -12.33 -2.21
CA LYS A 58 -10.21 -12.96 -3.10
C LYS A 58 -10.71 -11.96 -4.15
N ARG A 59 -11.05 -10.75 -3.72
CA ARG A 59 -11.54 -9.65 -4.57
C ARG A 59 -10.49 -9.25 -5.60
N ASP A 60 -9.26 -8.99 -5.17
CA ASP A 60 -8.20 -8.51 -6.04
C ASP A 60 -7.78 -9.60 -7.02
N SER A 61 -7.71 -10.86 -6.60
CA SER A 61 -7.49 -12.00 -7.51
C SER A 61 -8.57 -12.05 -8.59
N TYR A 62 -9.84 -11.87 -8.22
CA TYR A 62 -10.96 -11.86 -9.15
C TYR A 62 -10.88 -10.69 -10.15
N TYR A 63 -10.73 -9.45 -9.68
CA TYR A 63 -10.73 -8.25 -10.53
C TYR A 63 -9.47 -8.11 -11.39
N THR A 64 -8.33 -8.62 -10.94
CA THR A 64 -7.09 -8.62 -11.73
C THR A 64 -6.98 -9.82 -12.68
N GLY A 65 -7.76 -10.88 -12.46
CA GLY A 65 -7.70 -12.12 -13.23
C GLY A 65 -6.52 -13.03 -12.86
N VAL A 66 -5.79 -12.74 -11.78
CA VAL A 66 -4.70 -13.59 -11.29
C VAL A 66 -5.28 -14.83 -10.62
N SER A 67 -5.34 -15.93 -11.38
CA SER A 67 -6.01 -17.19 -11.00
C SER A 67 -5.34 -17.93 -9.84
N GLU A 68 -4.04 -17.71 -9.67
CA GLU A 68 -3.20 -18.31 -8.63
C GLU A 68 -3.52 -17.74 -7.24
N GLY A 69 -4.27 -16.64 -7.19
CA GLY A 69 -4.81 -16.03 -5.97
C GLY A 69 -6.17 -16.57 -5.53
N VAL A 70 -6.80 -17.52 -6.23
CA VAL A 70 -8.17 -17.96 -5.90
C VAL A 70 -8.20 -18.74 -4.57
N LEU A 71 -8.80 -18.11 -3.56
CA LEU A 71 -8.93 -18.61 -2.20
C LEU A 71 -10.28 -19.28 -1.94
N GLY A 72 -10.24 -20.40 -1.21
CA GLY A 72 -11.43 -21.00 -0.61
C GLY A 72 -11.80 -20.32 0.71
N THR A 73 -12.11 -19.02 0.67
CA THR A 73 -12.42 -18.20 1.87
C THR A 73 -13.53 -18.83 2.71
N ASP A 74 -14.57 -19.35 2.06
CA ASP A 74 -15.75 -19.89 2.74
C ASP A 74 -15.38 -21.13 3.56
N ARG A 75 -14.47 -21.95 3.02
CA ARG A 75 -13.92 -23.11 3.75
C ARG A 75 -13.05 -22.65 4.92
N LEU A 76 -12.19 -21.64 4.76
CA LEU A 76 -11.39 -21.11 5.87
C LEU A 76 -12.27 -20.63 7.02
N ILE A 77 -13.30 -19.83 6.71
CA ILE A 77 -14.25 -19.31 7.70
C ILE A 77 -14.97 -20.46 8.43
N GLN A 78 -15.39 -21.50 7.71
CA GLN A 78 -16.03 -22.68 8.32
C GLN A 78 -15.10 -23.43 9.28
N MET A 79 -13.78 -23.31 9.14
CA MET A 79 -12.80 -23.98 10.02
C MET A 79 -12.33 -23.08 11.17
N LEU A 80 -12.76 -21.81 11.23
CA LEU A 80 -12.45 -20.92 12.35
C LEU A 80 -13.10 -21.45 13.63
N ASN A 81 -12.38 -21.36 14.73
CA ASN A 81 -12.84 -21.70 16.06
C ASN A 81 -12.20 -20.74 17.07
N VAL A 82 -12.69 -20.73 18.31
CA VAL A 82 -12.13 -19.92 19.39
C VAL A 82 -11.69 -20.83 20.52
N VAL A 83 -10.43 -20.70 20.94
CA VAL A 83 -9.86 -21.41 22.09
C VAL A 83 -9.08 -20.38 22.92
N ASP A 84 -9.38 -20.31 24.21
CA ASP A 84 -8.69 -19.41 25.16
C ASP A 84 -8.58 -17.97 24.64
N ASP A 85 -9.68 -17.42 24.11
CA ASP A 85 -9.81 -16.07 23.54
C ASP A 85 -8.95 -15.78 22.29
N HIS A 86 -8.50 -16.83 21.59
CA HIS A 86 -7.77 -16.73 20.33
C HIS A 86 -8.54 -17.40 19.19
N ILE A 87 -8.48 -16.78 18.01
CA ILE A 87 -8.87 -17.41 16.76
C ILE A 87 -7.89 -18.53 16.43
N VAL A 88 -8.45 -19.71 16.20
CA VAL A 88 -7.72 -20.90 15.78
C VAL A 88 -8.40 -21.54 14.58
N ILE A 89 -7.67 -22.40 13.87
CA ILE A 89 -8.21 -23.19 12.76
C ILE A 89 -8.29 -24.66 13.19
N GLU A 90 -9.40 -25.33 12.91
CA GLU A 90 -9.52 -26.77 13.11
C GLU A 90 -8.51 -27.53 12.26
N GLU A 91 -7.95 -28.63 12.77
CA GLU A 91 -6.92 -29.45 12.11
C GLU A 91 -7.22 -29.81 10.64
N LYS A 92 -8.47 -30.13 10.30
CA LYS A 92 -8.92 -30.40 8.91
C LYS A 92 -8.82 -29.18 7.96
N GLY A 93 -8.52 -28.00 8.49
CA GLY A 93 -8.34 -26.72 7.79
C GLY A 93 -6.90 -26.40 7.42
N ILE A 94 -5.90 -27.19 7.84
CA ILE A 94 -4.46 -26.94 7.59
C ILE A 94 -4.19 -26.63 6.11
N TYR A 95 -4.66 -27.47 5.18
CA TYR A 95 -4.43 -27.25 3.75
C TYR A 95 -5.10 -25.99 3.19
N SER A 96 -6.18 -25.52 3.82
CA SER A 96 -6.83 -24.27 3.42
C SER A 96 -5.96 -23.07 3.84
N VAL A 97 -5.33 -23.14 5.02
CA VAL A 97 -4.37 -22.14 5.49
C VAL A 97 -3.10 -22.15 4.64
N GLU A 98 -2.58 -23.33 4.28
CA GLU A 98 -1.43 -23.44 3.36
C GLU A 98 -1.69 -22.76 2.03
N LYS A 99 -2.82 -23.09 1.40
CA LYS A 99 -3.23 -22.47 0.14
C LYS A 99 -3.37 -20.96 0.29
N PHE A 100 -3.88 -20.49 1.43
CA PHE A 100 -3.99 -19.07 1.75
C PHE A 100 -2.63 -18.37 1.79
N LEU A 101 -1.66 -18.92 2.51
CA LEU A 101 -0.32 -18.33 2.63
C LEU A 101 0.41 -18.30 1.29
N VAL A 102 0.27 -19.33 0.46
CA VAL A 102 0.83 -19.38 -0.90
C VAL A 102 0.19 -18.33 -1.80
N ALA A 103 -1.15 -18.30 -1.87
CA ALA A 103 -1.88 -17.33 -2.68
C ALA A 103 -1.56 -15.89 -2.27
N ARG A 104 -1.49 -15.60 -0.96
CA ARG A 104 -1.05 -14.31 -0.43
C ARG A 104 0.33 -13.95 -0.96
N ARG A 105 1.32 -14.84 -0.87
CA ARG A 105 2.67 -14.58 -1.41
C ARG A 105 2.63 -14.24 -2.90
N LEU A 106 1.86 -14.97 -3.69
CA LEU A 106 1.75 -14.74 -5.13
C LEU A 106 1.11 -13.39 -5.44
N MET A 107 -0.01 -13.06 -4.79
CA MET A 107 -0.70 -11.77 -4.92
C MET A 107 0.24 -10.59 -4.63
N TYR A 108 1.06 -10.68 -3.58
CA TYR A 108 2.03 -9.62 -3.28
C TYR A 108 3.04 -9.40 -4.41
N TRP A 109 3.54 -10.43 -5.06
CA TRP A 109 4.56 -10.27 -6.12
C TRP A 109 3.96 -9.98 -7.49
N GLN A 110 2.83 -10.58 -7.80
CA GLN A 110 2.20 -10.48 -9.12
C GLN A 110 1.30 -9.24 -9.25
N VAL A 111 0.77 -8.74 -8.15
CA VAL A 111 -0.15 -7.59 -8.14
C VAL A 111 0.47 -6.42 -7.37
N TYR A 112 0.59 -6.52 -6.04
CA TYR A 112 0.90 -5.36 -5.20
C TYR A 112 2.30 -4.78 -5.44
N LEU A 113 3.30 -5.64 -5.61
CA LEU A 113 4.70 -5.26 -5.90
C LEU A 113 5.05 -5.47 -7.36
N HIS A 114 4.05 -5.56 -8.24
CA HIS A 114 4.32 -5.63 -9.67
C HIS A 114 5.05 -4.37 -10.11
N LYS A 115 6.17 -4.53 -10.83
CA LYS A 115 7.09 -3.43 -11.18
C LYS A 115 6.39 -2.21 -11.80
N THR A 116 5.36 -2.45 -12.60
CA THR A 116 4.59 -1.39 -13.27
C THR A 116 3.66 -0.63 -12.32
N VAL A 117 3.11 -1.32 -11.30
CA VAL A 117 2.29 -0.68 -10.25
C VAL A 117 3.18 0.23 -9.42
N VAL A 118 4.30 -0.31 -8.93
CA VAL A 118 5.30 0.45 -8.16
C VAL A 118 5.79 1.66 -8.95
N ALA A 119 6.06 1.50 -10.25
CA ALA A 119 6.47 2.61 -11.11
C ALA A 119 5.43 3.73 -11.18
N ALA A 120 4.15 3.38 -11.36
CA ALA A 120 3.05 4.35 -11.44
C ALA A 120 2.81 5.04 -10.09
N GLU A 121 2.83 4.29 -8.99
CA GLU A 121 2.65 4.79 -7.63
C GLU A 121 3.73 5.82 -7.26
N GLN A 122 5.01 5.49 -7.54
CA GLN A 122 6.12 6.39 -7.27
C GLN A 122 6.11 7.62 -8.19
N MET A 123 5.71 7.45 -9.44
CA MET A 123 5.53 8.56 -10.36
C MET A 123 4.47 9.53 -9.83
N LEU A 124 3.33 9.02 -9.36
CA LEU A 124 2.28 9.84 -8.74
C LEU A 124 2.78 10.54 -7.47
N ARG A 125 3.50 9.83 -6.59
CA ARG A 125 4.14 10.44 -5.41
C ARG A 125 5.06 11.60 -5.79
N ASN A 126 5.90 11.41 -6.80
CA ASN A 126 6.81 12.44 -7.26
C ASN A 126 6.09 13.63 -7.92
N ILE A 127 5.00 13.38 -8.64
CA ILE A 127 4.12 14.45 -9.14
C ILE A 127 3.57 15.28 -7.97
N LEU A 128 3.02 14.66 -6.94
CA LEU A 128 2.46 15.37 -5.78
C LEU A 128 3.54 16.15 -5.00
N ARG A 129 4.73 15.57 -4.83
CA ARG A 129 5.88 16.25 -4.21
C ARG A 129 6.34 17.45 -5.04
N LEU A 130 6.43 17.29 -6.35
CA LEU A 130 6.80 18.38 -7.26
C LEU A 130 5.71 19.46 -7.27
N ALA A 131 4.43 19.09 -7.30
CA ALA A 131 3.31 20.03 -7.21
C ALA A 131 3.39 20.89 -5.94
N LYS A 132 3.69 20.27 -4.79
CA LYS A 132 3.95 20.99 -3.53
C LYS A 132 5.14 21.96 -3.65
N GLN A 133 6.25 21.55 -4.24
CA GLN A 133 7.42 22.44 -4.44
C GLN A 133 7.13 23.62 -5.38
N VAL A 134 6.43 23.38 -6.48
CA VAL A 134 6.07 24.43 -7.45
C VAL A 134 5.07 25.40 -6.82
N TRP A 135 4.14 24.91 -5.99
CA TRP A 135 3.18 25.75 -5.29
C TRP A 135 3.86 26.79 -4.40
N HIS A 136 4.85 26.37 -3.61
CA HIS A 136 5.62 27.28 -2.75
C HIS A 136 6.44 28.32 -3.52
N SER A 137 6.77 28.06 -4.80
CA SER A 137 7.68 28.91 -5.58
C SER A 137 7.00 29.81 -6.62
N HIS A 138 5.83 29.44 -7.15
CA HIS A 138 5.30 30.06 -8.38
C HIS A 138 3.81 30.44 -8.39
N ASN A 139 3.13 30.50 -7.22
CA ASN A 139 1.73 30.95 -7.11
C ASN A 139 0.86 30.38 -8.25
N ILE A 140 0.91 29.05 -8.43
CA ILE A 140 0.13 28.34 -9.44
C ILE A 140 -1.31 28.81 -9.27
N GLY A 141 -1.87 29.45 -10.31
CA GLY A 141 -3.13 30.18 -10.22
C GLY A 141 -4.17 29.37 -9.45
N GLN A 142 -4.52 29.86 -8.26
CA GLN A 142 -5.44 29.20 -7.30
C GLN A 142 -6.80 28.85 -7.91
N SER A 143 -7.14 29.45 -9.06
CA SER A 143 -8.48 29.47 -9.65
C SER A 143 -8.99 28.14 -10.23
N TYR A 144 -8.21 27.06 -10.24
CA TYR A 144 -8.61 25.81 -10.91
C TYR A 144 -8.44 24.53 -10.08
N MET A 145 -8.05 24.59 -8.80
CA MET A 145 -7.83 23.38 -8.00
C MET A 145 -8.96 23.14 -6.99
N ASN A 146 -9.25 21.87 -6.68
CA ASN A 146 -10.08 21.51 -5.53
C ASN A 146 -9.49 22.15 -4.25
N PRO A 147 -10.28 22.91 -3.45
CA PRO A 147 -9.82 23.53 -2.21
C PRO A 147 -9.20 22.56 -1.20
N SER A 148 -9.73 21.34 -1.08
CA SER A 148 -9.21 20.28 -0.22
C SER A 148 -7.85 19.76 -0.68
N LEU A 149 -7.64 19.60 -1.99
CA LEU A 149 -6.31 19.22 -2.48
C LEU A 149 -5.29 20.35 -2.24
N ALA A 150 -5.70 21.60 -2.48
CA ALA A 150 -4.88 22.76 -2.19
C ALA A 150 -4.51 22.82 -0.70
N TYR A 151 -5.46 22.58 0.21
CA TYR A 151 -5.25 22.58 1.66
C TYR A 151 -4.07 21.69 2.11
N PHE A 152 -3.88 20.53 1.47
CA PHE A 152 -2.77 19.61 1.78
C PHE A 152 -1.48 19.88 1.00
N LEU A 153 -1.56 20.55 -0.15
CA LEU A 153 -0.39 20.92 -0.96
C LEU A 153 0.29 22.20 -0.45
N THR A 154 -0.46 23.12 0.16
CA THR A 154 0.06 24.45 0.53
C THR A 154 0.96 24.46 1.75
N GLU A 155 0.68 23.62 2.76
CA GLU A 155 1.40 23.59 4.03
C GLU A 155 1.49 22.14 4.53
N ASP A 156 2.36 21.89 5.49
CA ASP A 156 2.33 20.61 6.21
C ASP A 156 1.19 20.63 7.23
N ARG A 157 0.38 19.57 7.23
CA ARG A 157 -0.79 19.42 8.10
C ARG A 157 -0.57 18.27 9.08
N THR A 158 -1.16 18.44 10.27
CA THR A 158 -1.35 17.39 11.28
C THR A 158 -2.84 17.05 11.36
N MET A 159 -3.19 15.91 11.95
CA MET A 159 -4.61 15.54 12.13
C MET A 159 -5.38 16.54 13.00
N ASP A 160 -4.70 17.25 13.89
CA ASP A 160 -5.29 18.30 14.72
C ASP A 160 -5.42 19.65 13.98
N SER A 161 -4.99 19.73 12.72
CA SER A 161 -5.10 20.97 11.94
C SER A 161 -6.58 21.31 11.68
N PRO A 162 -6.96 22.60 11.72
CA PRO A 162 -8.36 23.00 11.50
C PRO A 162 -8.92 22.48 10.18
N SER A 163 -10.14 21.94 10.19
CA SER A 163 -10.80 21.35 9.02
C SER A 163 -10.00 20.22 8.32
N PHE A 164 -9.03 19.59 9.00
CA PHE A 164 -8.28 18.46 8.44
C PHE A 164 -9.20 17.34 7.94
N LEU A 165 -10.10 16.86 8.81
CA LEU A 165 -11.01 15.77 8.50
C LEU A 165 -12.01 16.14 7.39
N GLU A 166 -12.53 17.38 7.43
CA GLU A 166 -13.43 17.92 6.41
C GLU A 166 -12.75 17.94 5.03
N HIS A 167 -11.51 18.43 4.93
CA HIS A 167 -10.78 18.42 3.67
C HIS A 167 -10.40 17.00 3.24
N TYR A 168 -10.00 16.14 4.18
CA TYR A 168 -9.64 14.75 3.86
C TYR A 168 -10.82 13.97 3.29
N THR A 169 -12.01 14.08 3.91
CA THR A 169 -13.23 13.37 3.47
C THR A 169 -13.80 13.89 2.15
N ASN A 170 -13.42 15.11 1.76
CA ASN A 170 -13.75 15.70 0.47
C ASN A 170 -12.72 15.40 -0.63
N LEU A 171 -11.72 14.53 -0.36
CA LEU A 171 -10.78 14.07 -1.37
C LEU A 171 -11.14 12.68 -1.87
N ASP A 172 -11.14 12.53 -3.18
CA ASP A 172 -11.20 11.24 -3.85
C ASP A 172 -10.27 11.18 -5.09
N ASP A 173 -10.32 10.06 -5.81
CA ASP A 173 -9.49 9.83 -6.99
C ASP A 173 -9.75 10.87 -8.10
N TYR A 174 -10.97 11.38 -8.24
CA TYR A 174 -11.31 12.37 -9.26
C TYR A 174 -10.56 13.68 -9.04
N ASP A 175 -10.31 14.07 -7.80
CA ASP A 175 -9.55 15.28 -7.48
C ASP A 175 -8.11 15.17 -7.96
N ILE A 176 -7.51 14.00 -7.76
CA ILE A 176 -6.15 13.70 -8.24
C ILE A 176 -6.12 13.69 -9.77
N TYR A 177 -7.07 13.01 -10.43
CA TYR A 177 -7.13 12.98 -11.90
C TYR A 177 -7.42 14.36 -12.50
N HIS A 178 -8.26 15.17 -11.85
CA HIS A 178 -8.54 16.53 -12.27
C HIS A 178 -7.29 17.41 -12.18
N ALA A 179 -6.57 17.33 -11.05
CA ALA A 179 -5.32 18.05 -10.85
C ALA A 179 -4.26 17.66 -11.88
N LEU A 180 -4.09 16.37 -12.17
CA LEU A 180 -3.19 15.87 -13.22
C LEU A 180 -3.50 16.50 -14.59
N LYS A 181 -4.78 16.58 -14.97
CA LYS A 181 -5.20 17.17 -16.25
C LYS A 181 -4.90 18.67 -16.35
N ILE A 182 -4.97 19.39 -15.23
CA ILE A 182 -4.60 20.81 -15.17
C ILE A 182 -3.09 20.95 -15.24
N TRP A 183 -2.37 20.20 -14.41
CA TRP A 183 -0.91 20.26 -14.31
C TRP A 183 -0.22 19.89 -15.63
N ALA A 184 -0.79 18.94 -16.39
CA ALA A 184 -0.33 18.59 -17.74
C ALA A 184 -0.32 19.78 -18.72
N LYS A 185 -1.14 20.81 -18.48
CA LYS A 185 -1.22 22.04 -19.28
C LYS A 185 -0.56 23.24 -18.59
N GLY A 186 0.07 23.03 -17.43
CA GLY A 186 0.69 24.07 -16.62
C GLY A 186 2.00 24.58 -17.21
N GLN A 187 2.49 25.69 -16.67
CA GLN A 187 3.74 26.31 -17.11
C GLN A 187 5.00 25.59 -16.61
N HIS A 188 4.90 24.90 -15.47
CA HIS A 188 6.05 24.18 -14.91
C HIS A 188 6.32 22.89 -15.69
N LYS A 189 7.36 22.92 -16.52
CA LYS A 189 7.65 21.90 -17.53
C LYS A 189 7.74 20.47 -16.98
N ALA A 190 8.49 20.27 -15.89
CA ALA A 190 8.65 18.95 -15.30
C ALA A 190 7.33 18.36 -14.78
N LEU A 191 6.50 19.21 -14.15
CA LEU A 191 5.21 18.82 -13.60
C LEU A 191 4.22 18.49 -14.72
N ALA A 192 4.24 19.30 -15.78
CA ALA A 192 3.42 19.07 -16.97
C ALA A 192 3.77 17.74 -17.65
N ILE A 193 5.06 17.47 -17.87
CA ILE A 193 5.51 16.23 -18.51
C ILE A 193 5.12 15.01 -17.67
N LEU A 194 5.41 14.99 -16.37
CA LEU A 194 5.07 13.85 -15.51
C LEU A 194 3.56 13.63 -15.46
N SER A 195 2.77 14.70 -15.30
CA SER A 195 1.30 14.59 -15.26
C SER A 195 0.74 14.03 -16.57
N GLN A 196 1.23 14.52 -17.71
CA GLN A 196 0.82 14.02 -19.02
C GLN A 196 1.23 12.54 -19.22
N GLN A 197 2.45 12.18 -18.85
CA GLN A 197 2.93 10.80 -18.94
C GLN A 197 2.08 9.84 -18.09
N LEU A 198 1.61 10.25 -16.91
CA LEU A 198 0.75 9.40 -16.08
C LEU A 198 -0.64 9.23 -16.73
N LEU A 199 -1.23 10.32 -17.23
CA LEU A 199 -2.52 10.30 -17.95
C LEU A 199 -2.48 9.44 -19.21
N ASP A 200 -1.39 9.50 -19.98
CA ASP A 200 -1.18 8.72 -21.20
C ASP A 200 -0.63 7.31 -20.91
N ARG A 201 -0.47 6.95 -19.64
CA ARG A 201 0.11 5.68 -19.18
C ARG A 201 1.51 5.40 -19.76
N GLN A 202 2.28 6.46 -20.01
CA GLN A 202 3.69 6.41 -20.40
C GLN A 202 4.59 6.25 -19.16
N LEU A 203 4.46 5.10 -18.51
CA LEU A 203 5.18 4.79 -17.28
C LEU A 203 6.70 4.66 -17.53
N PRO A 204 7.54 5.00 -16.54
CA PRO A 204 9.00 4.90 -16.67
C PRO A 204 9.44 3.44 -16.89
N LYS A 205 10.67 3.28 -17.39
CA LYS A 205 11.34 1.99 -17.38
C LYS A 205 11.70 1.66 -15.93
N THR A 206 11.48 0.41 -15.52
CA THR A 206 11.74 -0.06 -14.16
C THR A 206 12.66 -1.26 -14.19
N GLU A 207 13.77 -1.17 -13.46
CA GLU A 207 14.71 -2.25 -13.23
C GLU A 207 14.64 -2.69 -11.78
N ILE A 208 14.72 -3.99 -11.52
CA ILE A 208 14.62 -4.56 -10.17
C ILE A 208 15.81 -5.50 -9.95
N GLN A 209 16.47 -5.34 -8.81
CA GLN A 209 17.58 -6.21 -8.40
C GLN A 209 17.58 -6.45 -6.88
N ASN A 210 18.47 -7.32 -6.41
CA ASN A 210 18.57 -7.69 -4.99
C ASN A 210 19.47 -6.75 -4.17
N THR A 211 20.20 -5.85 -4.83
CA THR A 211 21.18 -4.94 -4.22
C THR A 211 20.83 -3.48 -4.53
N PRO A 212 21.24 -2.51 -3.70
CA PRO A 212 21.04 -1.10 -4.02
C PRO A 212 21.67 -0.71 -5.37
N PHE A 213 21.07 0.25 -6.07
CA PHE A 213 21.67 0.86 -7.26
C PHE A 213 22.73 1.89 -6.85
N ALA A 214 23.81 1.99 -7.63
CA ALA A 214 24.89 2.93 -7.36
C ALA A 214 24.44 4.38 -7.56
N ALA A 215 24.89 5.29 -6.69
CA ALA A 215 24.56 6.71 -6.76
C ALA A 215 25.02 7.36 -8.08
N GLU A 216 26.18 6.94 -8.60
CA GLU A 216 26.73 7.38 -9.88
C GLU A 216 25.79 7.07 -11.05
N THR A 217 25.19 5.87 -11.06
CA THR A 217 24.21 5.49 -12.10
C THR A 217 22.98 6.38 -12.04
N ILE A 218 22.49 6.69 -10.85
CA ILE A 218 21.32 7.57 -10.65
C ILE A 218 21.65 8.97 -11.13
N ASP A 219 22.83 9.49 -10.80
CA ASP A 219 23.27 10.84 -11.19
C ASP A 219 23.39 10.98 -12.72
N ILE A 220 24.00 10.00 -13.39
CA ILE A 220 24.09 9.95 -14.86
C ILE A 220 22.69 9.95 -15.49
N LEU A 221 21.77 9.14 -14.97
CA LEU A 221 20.39 9.07 -15.46
C LEU A 221 19.65 10.41 -15.27
N GLN A 222 19.85 11.08 -14.14
CA GLN A 222 19.28 12.41 -13.88
C GLN A 222 19.83 13.45 -14.86
N GLU A 223 21.13 13.44 -15.16
CA GLU A 223 21.73 14.35 -16.14
C GLU A 223 21.23 14.13 -17.56
N LYS A 224 21.15 12.86 -17.99
CA LYS A 224 20.58 12.51 -19.30
C LYS A 224 19.11 12.90 -19.38
N THR A 225 18.35 12.71 -18.30
CA THR A 225 16.94 13.09 -18.22
C THR A 225 16.75 14.61 -18.28
N ALA A 226 17.59 15.37 -17.56
CA ALA A 226 17.58 16.82 -17.59
C ALA A 226 17.81 17.35 -19.01
N LYS A 227 18.78 16.76 -19.74
CA LYS A 227 19.05 17.08 -21.15
C LYS A 227 17.89 16.71 -22.07
N LEU A 228 17.35 15.49 -21.94
CA LEU A 228 16.26 14.98 -22.77
C LEU A 228 15.00 15.86 -22.70
N HIS A 229 14.61 16.26 -21.49
CA HIS A 229 13.41 17.07 -21.29
C HIS A 229 13.69 18.58 -21.25
N HIS A 230 14.95 19.00 -21.38
CA HIS A 230 15.42 20.38 -21.16
C HIS A 230 14.80 20.98 -19.88
N ILE A 231 15.09 20.33 -18.75
CA ILE A 231 14.69 20.73 -17.39
C ILE A 231 15.94 20.80 -16.49
N SER A 232 15.78 21.36 -15.29
CA SER A 232 16.88 21.41 -14.31
C SER A 232 17.24 20.00 -13.81
N LYS A 233 18.47 19.83 -13.29
CA LYS A 233 18.88 18.57 -12.64
C LYS A 233 18.03 18.28 -11.39
N SER A 234 17.60 19.31 -10.66
CA SER A 234 16.69 19.16 -9.51
C SER A 234 15.32 18.62 -9.94
N ASP A 235 14.78 19.08 -11.06
CA ASP A 235 13.51 18.56 -11.59
C ASP A 235 13.66 17.15 -12.13
N ALA A 236 14.79 16.84 -12.77
CA ALA A 236 15.08 15.50 -13.29
C ALA A 236 15.11 14.43 -12.17
N ALA A 237 15.39 14.81 -10.92
CA ALA A 237 15.32 13.90 -9.78
C ALA A 237 13.90 13.37 -9.50
N PHE A 238 12.84 14.02 -10.01
CA PHE A 238 11.47 13.51 -9.92
C PHE A 238 11.15 12.43 -10.96
N PHE A 239 11.94 12.38 -12.04
CA PHE A 239 11.80 11.38 -13.11
C PHE A 239 12.64 10.13 -12.86
N VAL A 240 13.75 10.28 -12.13
CA VAL A 240 14.69 9.19 -11.82
C VAL A 240 14.72 8.95 -10.32
N PHE A 241 14.16 7.81 -9.90
CA PHE A 241 14.02 7.49 -8.49
C PHE A 241 14.33 6.02 -8.21
N THR A 242 14.86 5.79 -7.01
CA THR A 242 15.16 4.46 -6.47
C THR A 242 14.48 4.31 -5.13
N ASP A 243 13.96 3.12 -4.85
CA ASP A 243 13.39 2.77 -3.55
C ASP A 243 13.40 1.24 -3.39
N GLN A 244 12.99 0.75 -2.22
CA GLN A 244 13.07 -0.64 -1.82
C GLN A 244 11.70 -1.18 -1.44
N ALA A 245 11.38 -2.39 -1.89
CA ALA A 245 10.22 -3.14 -1.45
C ALA A 245 10.69 -4.32 -0.61
N THR A 246 10.09 -4.49 0.57
CA THR A 246 10.27 -5.68 1.41
C THR A 246 8.94 -6.37 1.55
N ASN A 247 8.90 -7.68 1.29
CA ASN A 247 7.71 -8.49 1.52
C ASN A 247 8.03 -9.66 2.44
N ARG A 248 7.11 -9.93 3.37
CA ARG A 248 7.11 -11.10 4.25
C ARG A 248 5.70 -11.70 4.21
N ALA A 249 5.58 -12.89 3.62
CA ALA A 249 4.27 -13.51 3.39
C ALA A 249 3.64 -14.06 4.68
N TYR A 250 4.45 -14.44 5.66
CA TYR A 250 4.04 -14.88 6.99
C TYR A 250 4.94 -14.27 8.05
N ASN A 251 4.37 -13.66 9.09
CA ASN A 251 5.14 -13.05 10.18
C ASN A 251 4.90 -13.75 11.52
N GLN A 252 5.83 -14.65 11.87
CA GLN A 252 5.84 -15.40 13.13
C GLN A 252 6.05 -14.54 14.38
N ASP A 253 6.48 -13.28 14.22
CA ASP A 253 6.85 -12.41 15.34
C ASP A 253 5.69 -11.51 15.80
N ILE A 254 4.61 -11.42 15.01
CA ILE A 254 3.48 -10.52 15.29
C ILE A 254 2.21 -11.31 15.63
N ASN A 255 1.81 -12.29 14.81
CA ASN A 255 0.57 -13.04 15.02
C ASN A 255 0.67 -14.44 14.39
N ASN A 256 0.66 -15.49 15.20
CA ASN A 256 0.74 -16.87 14.73
C ASN A 256 -0.63 -17.41 14.30
N ILE A 257 -0.65 -18.29 13.31
CA ILE A 257 -1.88 -19.04 12.97
C ILE A 257 -1.85 -20.36 13.74
N PHE A 258 -2.72 -20.48 14.73
CA PHE A 258 -2.82 -21.65 15.58
C PHE A 258 -3.79 -22.70 15.03
N ILE A 259 -3.38 -23.96 15.12
CA ILE A 259 -4.15 -25.14 14.75
C ILE A 259 -4.62 -25.87 16.00
N LYS A 260 -5.93 -26.12 16.07
CA LYS A 260 -6.57 -26.91 17.12
C LYS A 260 -6.61 -28.38 16.71
N GLN A 261 -5.83 -29.20 17.40
CA GLN A 261 -5.81 -30.65 17.20
C GLN A 261 -7.09 -31.33 17.71
N LYS A 262 -7.52 -32.40 17.05
CA LYS A 262 -8.70 -33.16 17.47
C LYS A 262 -8.51 -33.76 18.86
N GLY A 263 -9.42 -33.44 19.78
CA GLY A 263 -9.44 -34.01 21.13
C GLY A 263 -8.37 -33.47 22.09
N SER A 264 -7.59 -32.47 21.66
CA SER A 264 -6.58 -31.80 22.49
C SER A 264 -6.94 -30.32 22.66
N LYS A 265 -6.57 -29.74 23.80
CA LYS A 265 -6.54 -28.28 23.99
C LYS A 265 -5.23 -27.65 23.53
N HIS A 266 -4.24 -28.48 23.16
CA HIS A 266 -2.95 -27.99 22.71
C HIS A 266 -3.09 -27.35 21.32
N LEU A 267 -2.55 -26.14 21.21
CA LEU A 267 -2.48 -25.39 19.96
C LEU A 267 -1.08 -25.54 19.36
N ILE A 268 -1.02 -25.77 18.06
CA ILE A 268 0.25 -25.87 17.32
C ILE A 268 0.27 -24.77 16.26
N ASP A 269 1.40 -24.08 16.12
CA ASP A 269 1.58 -23.11 15.02
C ASP A 269 1.54 -23.82 13.66
N ILE A 270 0.95 -23.18 12.66
CA ILE A 270 0.84 -23.73 11.31
C ILE A 270 2.19 -24.14 10.72
N ALA A 271 3.29 -23.45 11.04
CA ALA A 271 4.62 -23.78 10.54
C ALA A 271 5.19 -25.08 11.15
N ALA A 272 4.67 -25.52 12.30
CA ALA A 272 4.99 -26.80 12.92
C ALA A 272 3.95 -27.89 12.61
N ALA A 273 2.69 -27.51 12.36
CA ALA A 273 1.61 -28.44 12.02
C ALA A 273 1.58 -28.85 10.54
N SER A 274 2.21 -28.07 9.66
CA SER A 274 2.28 -28.35 8.24
C SER A 274 3.47 -29.24 7.91
N ASP A 275 3.23 -30.31 7.13
CA ASP A 275 4.29 -31.16 6.56
C ASP A 275 5.06 -30.45 5.41
N ASN A 276 4.65 -29.24 5.03
CA ASN A 276 5.13 -28.53 3.86
C ASN A 276 6.26 -27.56 4.25
N LEU A 277 7.51 -27.92 3.90
CA LEU A 277 8.74 -27.13 4.15
C LEU A 277 8.66 -25.69 3.62
N ASN A 278 7.69 -25.38 2.77
CA ASN A 278 7.50 -24.06 2.19
C ASN A 278 7.12 -22.99 3.23
N ILE A 279 6.38 -23.30 4.30
CA ILE A 279 5.89 -22.25 5.23
C ILE A 279 7.04 -21.53 5.96
N GLN A 280 8.08 -22.26 6.36
CA GLN A 280 9.28 -21.65 6.94
C GLN A 280 9.97 -20.71 5.93
N SER A 281 10.02 -21.09 4.65
CA SER A 281 10.56 -20.23 3.58
C SER A 281 9.71 -18.99 3.29
N LEU A 282 8.40 -19.02 3.57
CA LEU A 282 7.49 -17.86 3.46
C LEU A 282 7.73 -16.80 4.54
N SER A 283 8.45 -17.17 5.60
CA SER A 283 8.71 -16.32 6.75
C SER A 283 9.93 -15.41 6.57
N ALA A 284 10.81 -15.71 5.61
CA ALA A 284 12.00 -14.89 5.35
C ALA A 284 11.63 -13.63 4.55
N PRO A 285 12.05 -12.42 4.99
CA PRO A 285 11.80 -11.20 4.25
C PRO A 285 12.58 -11.19 2.94
N VAL A 286 11.90 -10.92 1.83
CA VAL A 286 12.53 -10.74 0.53
C VAL A 286 12.59 -9.25 0.23
N LYS A 287 13.81 -8.75 0.08
CA LYS A 287 14.09 -7.35 -0.24
C LYS A 287 14.45 -7.19 -1.70
N LYS A 288 13.84 -6.21 -2.37
CA LYS A 288 14.11 -5.84 -3.76
C LYS A 288 14.31 -4.34 -3.85
N TYR A 289 15.28 -3.92 -4.65
CA TYR A 289 15.51 -2.52 -4.97
C TYR A 289 15.05 -2.28 -6.39
N PHE A 290 14.34 -1.18 -6.62
CA PHE A 290 13.88 -0.79 -7.93
C PHE A 290 14.42 0.57 -8.32
N LEU A 291 14.77 0.72 -9.59
CA LEU A 291 15.20 1.98 -10.21
C LEU A 291 14.26 2.28 -11.36
N CYS A 292 13.65 3.47 -11.33
CA CYS A 292 12.78 3.95 -12.38
C CYS A 292 13.39 5.16 -13.07
N TYR A 293 13.27 5.24 -14.39
CA TYR A 293 13.76 6.34 -15.21
C TYR A 293 13.02 6.44 -16.56
N PRO A 294 13.05 7.58 -17.27
CA PRO A 294 12.35 7.74 -18.54
C PRO A 294 12.79 6.75 -19.62
N LYS A 295 11.83 6.25 -20.39
CA LYS A 295 12.12 5.42 -21.57
C LYS A 295 12.85 6.25 -22.62
N GLY A 296 14.02 5.80 -23.06
CA GLY A 296 14.89 6.53 -24.00
C GLY A 296 16.17 7.07 -23.36
N VAL A 297 16.27 7.05 -22.03
CA VAL A 297 17.54 7.26 -21.32
C VAL A 297 18.18 5.89 -21.08
N THR A 298 19.35 5.62 -21.65
CA THR A 298 20.09 4.37 -21.42
C THR A 298 21.35 4.60 -20.61
N ILE A 299 21.68 3.63 -19.76
CA ILE A 299 22.93 3.61 -18.97
C ILE A 299 24.13 3.37 -19.91
N SER A 300 23.93 2.60 -20.98
CA SER A 300 24.93 2.40 -22.04
C SER A 300 24.93 3.57 -23.03
N ASP A 301 26.07 4.26 -23.14
CA ASP A 301 26.47 4.91 -24.39
C ASP A 301 27.39 3.92 -25.11
N GLY A 302 26.85 3.11 -26.02
CA GLY A 302 27.58 2.04 -26.73
C GLY A 302 27.05 0.64 -26.45
#